data_AF-A0A1W0A0H2-F1
#
_entry.id   AF-A0A1W0A0H2-F1
#
_cell.length_a   1.000
_cell.length_b   1.000
_cell.length_c   1.000
_cell.angle_alpha   90.00
_cell.angle_beta   90.00
_cell.angle_gamma   90.00
#
_symmetry.space_group_name_H-M   'P 1'
#
loop_
_entity.id
_entity.type
_entity.pdbx_description
1 polymer ?
#
loop_
_entity_poly.entity_id
_entity_poly.type
_entity_poly.pdbx_seq_one_letter_code
_entity_poly.pdbx_strand_id
1 'polypeptide(L)'
;MTQGRMLRRSVELYRPELLPLFLSFHKSETQHKWEIQNMADAVKLSTFLHSKMLLSPELNRNSPCYIARRIVQQYIKLKYIATFPAHEIDEYAAIGDQEYDEVCMVHHLLHNANSTTDMENVYRLASMLGISHHGDSWNDIMNFVRCALPFAEQTESLLIRGSDDRSVLDTTTKTNKYNTSTIPCAVQQQAWISRASCTSSSVSLEAYTLCEHIRQELLLASLSINNQNIREVFDIKMQSIRLRVADCLGLRGLYDDGAFECIISPSGTDAELIATSVALARLQSIASASNNGTLTLIDTAQGETGSGSVAASNGKHFSKLSPSGDIVEPGKHLRGFPSTKANCIQIPARQDDGAIQNADEIVRQSVVDALTTSPTAEQNVVLLHVVMGSKTGLSCPSLQLVDELTSTYPERLIVVVDACQMRLDNLSLAEYISRGFLILVTGSKFFAGVPFCGGVLAPTRHVDELESSNATICLPVGYGDYFSKYEIPSNMVNTRSRFPSRMNVGLLLRWETALVNMELYSSIPSTMIGEI
;
A
#
# COMPACT_ATOMS: atom_id res chain seq x y z
N MET A 1 -10.13 -2.89 -42.00
CA MET A 1 -9.16 -2.86 -40.88
C MET A 1 -8.50 -4.22 -40.80
N THR A 2 -7.20 -4.33 -40.57
CA THR A 2 -6.55 -5.63 -40.35
C THR A 2 -7.14 -6.32 -39.11
N GLN A 3 -7.16 -7.66 -39.08
CA GLN A 3 -7.70 -8.42 -37.93
C GLN A 3 -7.03 -8.00 -36.62
N GLY A 4 -5.71 -7.75 -36.64
CA GLY A 4 -4.98 -7.25 -35.47
C GLY A 4 -5.45 -5.88 -34.97
N ARG A 5 -5.83 -4.95 -35.86
CA ARG A 5 -6.40 -3.65 -35.45
C ARG A 5 -7.79 -3.79 -34.83
N MET A 6 -8.60 -4.74 -35.31
CA MET A 6 -9.91 -5.02 -34.72
C MET A 6 -9.76 -5.63 -33.32
N LEU A 7 -8.87 -6.62 -33.17
CA LEU A 7 -8.57 -7.23 -31.88
C LEU A 7 -8.06 -6.20 -30.86
N ARG A 8 -7.12 -5.34 -31.26
CA ARG A 8 -6.61 -4.28 -30.38
C ARG A 8 -7.74 -3.40 -29.83
N ARG A 9 -8.67 -2.94 -30.69
CA ARG A 9 -9.82 -2.14 -30.26
C ARG A 9 -10.74 -2.91 -29.32
N SER A 10 -10.94 -4.21 -29.56
CA SER A 10 -11.72 -5.06 -28.65
C SER A 10 -11.03 -5.21 -27.28
N VAL A 11 -9.70 -5.35 -27.24
CA VAL A 11 -8.94 -5.36 -25.98
C VAL A 11 -9.06 -4.01 -25.27
N GLU A 12 -8.85 -2.90 -25.97
CA GLU A 12 -9.01 -1.54 -25.42
C GLU A 12 -10.39 -1.31 -24.79
N LEU A 13 -11.45 -1.86 -25.39
CA LEU A 13 -12.82 -1.67 -24.94
C LEU A 13 -13.25 -2.62 -23.82
N TYR A 14 -12.85 -3.89 -23.87
CA TYR A 14 -13.40 -4.93 -22.99
C TYR A 14 -12.42 -5.49 -21.96
N ARG A 15 -11.12 -5.49 -22.25
CA ARG A 15 -10.07 -6.03 -21.39
C ARG A 15 -8.84 -5.12 -21.39
N PRO A 16 -9.00 -3.82 -21.04
CA PRO A 16 -7.91 -2.84 -21.12
C PRO A 16 -6.71 -3.18 -20.22
N GLU A 17 -6.90 -4.00 -19.18
CA GLU A 17 -5.84 -4.55 -18.35
C GLU A 17 -4.83 -5.41 -19.15
N LEU A 18 -5.27 -6.06 -20.24
CA LEU A 18 -4.38 -6.83 -21.11
C LEU A 18 -3.62 -5.98 -22.12
N LEU A 19 -3.95 -4.69 -22.27
CA LEU A 19 -3.43 -3.84 -23.34
C LEU A 19 -1.90 -3.68 -23.30
N PRO A 20 -1.23 -3.46 -22.14
CA PRO A 20 0.23 -3.33 -22.12
C PRO A 20 0.92 -4.61 -22.61
N LEU A 21 0.46 -5.77 -22.15
CA LEU A 21 0.97 -7.07 -22.60
C LEU A 21 0.69 -7.31 -24.09
N PHE A 22 -0.50 -6.94 -24.55
CA PHE A 22 -0.89 -7.06 -25.94
C PHE A 22 0.07 -6.29 -26.85
N LEU A 23 0.36 -5.02 -26.52
CA LEU A 23 1.26 -4.18 -27.30
C LEU A 23 2.69 -4.74 -27.35
N SER A 24 3.17 -5.35 -26.27
CA SER A 24 4.52 -5.92 -26.19
C SER A 24 4.67 -7.26 -26.91
N PHE A 25 3.67 -8.13 -26.85
CA PHE A 25 3.81 -9.55 -27.20
C PHE A 25 2.94 -10.03 -28.37
N HIS A 26 1.89 -9.31 -28.76
CA HIS A 26 1.05 -9.67 -29.90
C HIS A 26 1.63 -9.14 -31.22
N LYS A 27 2.61 -9.86 -31.80
CA LYS A 27 3.37 -9.43 -32.99
C LYS A 27 2.86 -9.94 -34.34
N SER A 28 1.86 -10.84 -34.39
CA SER A 28 1.42 -11.51 -35.62
C SER A 28 -0.10 -11.57 -35.78
N GLU A 29 -0.57 -11.64 -37.01
CA GLU A 29 -1.97 -12.00 -37.29
C GLU A 29 -2.19 -13.48 -36.95
N THR A 30 -3.10 -13.74 -36.01
CA THR A 30 -3.57 -15.09 -35.70
C THR A 30 -4.76 -15.43 -36.59
N GLN A 31 -4.87 -16.67 -37.08
CA GLN A 31 -6.07 -17.12 -37.80
C GLN A 31 -7.32 -17.25 -36.90
N HIS A 32 -7.14 -17.24 -35.57
CA HIS A 32 -8.24 -17.27 -34.60
C HIS A 32 -9.05 -15.97 -34.64
N LYS A 33 -10.37 -16.10 -34.79
CA LYS A 33 -11.29 -14.97 -34.67
C LYS A 33 -11.60 -14.76 -33.19
N TRP A 34 -11.08 -13.67 -32.63
CA TRP A 34 -11.20 -13.36 -31.21
C TRP A 34 -12.50 -12.62 -30.88
N GLU A 35 -13.22 -13.11 -29.88
CA GLU A 35 -14.41 -12.50 -29.29
C GLU A 35 -14.12 -12.18 -27.81
N ILE A 36 -13.29 -11.15 -27.56
CA ILE A 36 -12.71 -10.82 -26.23
C ILE A 36 -13.74 -10.48 -25.13
N GLN A 37 -15.01 -10.25 -25.50
CA GLN A 37 -16.10 -10.15 -24.53
C GLN A 37 -16.37 -11.49 -23.83
N ASN A 38 -16.16 -12.60 -24.53
CA ASN A 38 -16.30 -13.94 -24.01
C ASN A 38 -15.09 -14.28 -23.12
N MET A 39 -15.37 -14.79 -21.92
CA MET A 39 -14.36 -15.21 -20.95
C MET A 39 -13.33 -16.19 -21.52
N ALA A 40 -13.75 -17.20 -22.29
CA ALA A 40 -12.86 -18.22 -22.83
C ALA A 40 -11.79 -17.62 -23.76
N ASP A 41 -12.20 -16.70 -24.64
CA ASP A 41 -11.28 -16.02 -25.55
C ASP A 41 -10.39 -15.00 -24.82
N ALA A 42 -10.90 -14.33 -23.79
CA ALA A 42 -10.09 -13.46 -22.93
C ALA A 42 -9.03 -14.26 -22.16
N VAL A 43 -9.41 -15.40 -21.55
CA VAL A 43 -8.49 -16.32 -20.84
C VAL A 43 -7.43 -16.88 -21.79
N LYS A 44 -7.83 -17.27 -23.00
CA LYS A 44 -6.91 -17.76 -24.03
C LYS A 44 -5.93 -16.68 -24.47
N LEU A 45 -6.38 -15.45 -24.69
CA LEU A 45 -5.51 -14.32 -25.04
C LEU A 45 -4.52 -14.01 -23.91
N SER A 46 -5.01 -13.87 -22.68
CA SER A 46 -4.19 -13.63 -21.49
C SER A 46 -3.12 -14.71 -21.32
N THR A 47 -3.51 -15.99 -21.44
CA THR A 47 -2.59 -17.13 -21.36
C THR A 47 -1.52 -17.08 -22.45
N PHE A 48 -1.89 -16.73 -23.68
CA PHE A 48 -0.96 -16.57 -24.80
C PHE A 48 0.05 -15.44 -24.56
N LEU A 49 -0.41 -14.27 -24.12
CA LEU A 49 0.47 -13.12 -23.86
C LEU A 49 1.47 -13.43 -22.73
N HIS A 50 1.00 -14.01 -21.62
CA HIS A 50 1.86 -14.43 -20.52
C HIS A 50 2.80 -15.59 -20.91
N SER A 51 2.39 -16.49 -21.82
CA SER A 51 3.29 -17.50 -22.40
C SER A 51 4.47 -16.85 -23.10
N LYS A 52 4.21 -15.82 -23.91
CA LYS A 52 5.26 -15.09 -24.61
C LYS A 52 6.22 -14.40 -23.65
N MET A 53 5.69 -13.75 -22.62
CA MET A 53 6.45 -13.09 -21.58
C MET A 53 7.30 -14.06 -20.74
N LEU A 54 6.71 -15.16 -20.25
CA LEU A 54 7.35 -16.08 -19.30
C LEU A 54 8.19 -17.16 -19.95
N LEU A 55 7.72 -17.78 -21.03
CA LEU A 55 8.36 -19.00 -21.56
C LEU A 55 9.36 -18.71 -22.67
N SER A 56 9.15 -17.66 -23.47
CA SER A 56 10.04 -17.36 -24.59
C SER A 56 11.49 -17.02 -24.19
N PRO A 57 11.76 -16.39 -23.02
CA PRO A 57 13.13 -16.12 -22.60
C PRO A 57 13.98 -17.36 -22.26
N GLU A 58 13.36 -18.52 -21.96
CA GLU A 58 14.07 -19.73 -21.54
C GLU A 58 14.03 -20.80 -22.65
N LEU A 59 15.19 -21.09 -23.23
CA LEU A 59 15.32 -22.03 -24.34
C LEU A 59 15.38 -23.48 -23.87
N ASN A 60 15.91 -23.74 -22.67
CA ASN A 60 16.04 -25.08 -22.13
C ASN A 60 14.73 -25.52 -21.44
N ARG A 61 13.89 -26.22 -22.20
CA ARG A 61 12.58 -26.71 -21.75
C ARG A 61 12.61 -27.75 -20.63
N ASN A 62 13.78 -28.35 -20.37
CA ASN A 62 13.97 -29.34 -19.32
C ASN A 62 14.59 -28.75 -18.05
N SER A 63 14.92 -27.45 -18.05
CA SER A 63 15.49 -26.80 -16.88
C SER A 63 14.46 -26.68 -15.73
N PRO A 64 14.91 -26.74 -14.46
CA PRO A 64 14.03 -26.46 -13.31
C PRO A 64 13.32 -25.09 -13.42
N CYS A 65 14.04 -24.08 -13.94
CA CYS A 65 13.52 -22.75 -14.19
C CYS A 65 12.36 -22.75 -15.21
N TYR A 66 12.49 -23.45 -16.34
CA TYR A 66 11.42 -23.56 -17.34
C TYR A 66 10.18 -24.25 -16.77
N ILE A 67 10.37 -25.33 -16.01
CA ILE A 67 9.27 -26.06 -15.37
C ILE A 67 8.56 -25.15 -14.36
N ALA A 68 9.31 -24.41 -13.55
CA ALA A 68 8.75 -23.40 -12.64
C ALA A 68 7.96 -22.32 -13.39
N ARG A 69 8.46 -21.80 -14.51
CA ARG A 69 7.75 -20.82 -15.36
C ARG A 69 6.41 -21.36 -15.86
N ARG A 70 6.30 -22.65 -16.20
CA ARG A 70 5.03 -23.29 -16.59
C ARG A 70 4.03 -23.34 -15.43
N ILE A 71 4.48 -23.72 -14.24
CA ILE A 71 3.64 -23.74 -13.03
C ILE A 71 3.14 -22.33 -12.71
N VAL A 72 4.04 -21.34 -12.74
CA VAL A 72 3.69 -19.93 -12.53
C VAL A 72 2.68 -19.46 -13.58
N GLN A 73 2.88 -19.75 -14.86
CA GLN A 73 1.92 -19.41 -15.92
C GLN A 73 0.53 -20.00 -15.65
N GLN A 74 0.46 -21.27 -15.19
CA GLN A 74 -0.82 -21.88 -14.82
C GLN A 74 -1.48 -21.13 -13.67
N TYR A 75 -0.70 -20.74 -12.64
CA TYR A 75 -1.21 -19.91 -11.56
C TYR A 75 -1.74 -18.55 -12.05
N ILE A 76 -1.02 -17.87 -12.96
CA ILE A 76 -1.49 -16.61 -13.57
C ILE A 76 -2.83 -16.83 -14.27
N LYS A 77 -2.97 -17.90 -15.07
CA LYS A 77 -4.20 -18.24 -15.79
C LYS A 77 -5.38 -18.39 -14.83
N LEU A 78 -5.21 -19.19 -13.78
CA LEU A 78 -6.27 -19.44 -12.79
C LEU A 78 -6.63 -18.17 -12.02
N LYS A 79 -5.65 -17.35 -11.67
CA LYS A 79 -5.92 -16.05 -11.03
C LYS A 79 -6.65 -15.07 -11.94
N TYR A 80 -6.40 -15.12 -13.25
CA TYR A 80 -7.17 -14.34 -14.22
C TYR A 80 -8.63 -14.81 -14.29
N ILE A 81 -8.86 -16.13 -14.33
CA ILE A 81 -10.21 -16.73 -14.29
C ILE A 81 -10.97 -16.26 -13.05
N ALA A 82 -10.30 -16.20 -11.89
CA ALA A 82 -10.90 -15.73 -10.64
C ALA A 82 -11.36 -14.26 -10.66
N THR A 83 -10.96 -13.47 -11.67
CA THR A 83 -11.43 -12.08 -11.79
C THR A 83 -12.78 -11.96 -12.47
N PHE A 84 -13.32 -13.02 -13.07
CA PHE A 84 -14.60 -12.99 -13.79
C PHE A 84 -15.80 -13.13 -12.84
N PRO A 85 -16.98 -12.62 -13.21
CA PRO A 85 -18.22 -12.86 -12.46
C PRO A 85 -18.54 -14.36 -12.34
N ALA A 86 -19.17 -14.77 -11.24
CA ALA A 86 -19.48 -16.17 -10.97
C ALA A 86 -20.25 -16.87 -12.11
N HIS A 87 -21.23 -16.20 -12.72
CA HIS A 87 -22.00 -16.77 -13.82
C HIS A 87 -21.15 -17.04 -15.08
N GLU A 88 -20.19 -16.17 -15.40
CA GLU A 88 -19.26 -16.40 -16.53
C GLU A 88 -18.31 -17.57 -16.23
N ILE A 89 -17.91 -17.73 -14.97
CA ILE A 89 -17.07 -18.86 -14.53
C ILE A 89 -17.83 -20.19 -14.68
N ASP A 90 -19.12 -20.23 -14.31
CA ASP A 90 -19.96 -21.41 -14.47
C ASP A 90 -20.15 -21.78 -15.96
N GLU A 91 -20.35 -20.79 -16.83
CA GLU A 91 -20.41 -20.98 -18.29
C GLU A 91 -19.08 -21.48 -18.85
N TYR A 92 -17.96 -20.97 -18.35
CA TYR A 92 -16.62 -21.41 -18.74
C TYR A 92 -16.38 -22.89 -18.35
N ALA A 93 -16.75 -23.29 -17.13
CA ALA A 93 -16.63 -24.67 -16.66
C ALA A 93 -17.43 -25.67 -17.51
N ALA A 94 -18.53 -25.23 -18.13
CA ALA A 94 -19.39 -26.07 -18.96
C ALA A 94 -18.83 -26.34 -20.38
N ILE A 95 -17.71 -25.70 -20.76
CA ILE A 95 -17.10 -25.86 -22.09
C ILE A 95 -16.49 -27.25 -22.28
N GLY A 96 -15.84 -27.80 -21.23
CA GLY A 96 -15.15 -29.08 -21.30
C GLY A 96 -14.45 -29.47 -20.00
N ASP A 97 -13.92 -30.69 -19.96
CA ASP A 97 -13.29 -31.27 -18.76
C ASP A 97 -12.08 -30.45 -18.27
N GLN A 98 -11.30 -29.88 -19.20
CA GLN A 98 -10.16 -29.05 -18.84
C GLN A 98 -10.59 -27.76 -18.14
N GLU A 99 -11.57 -27.05 -18.70
CA GLU A 99 -12.10 -25.82 -18.12
C GLU A 99 -12.76 -26.09 -16.77
N TYR A 100 -13.46 -27.22 -16.63
CA TYR A 100 -14.02 -27.68 -15.35
C TYR A 100 -12.92 -27.86 -14.29
N ASP A 101 -11.85 -28.58 -14.60
CA ASP A 101 -10.72 -28.80 -13.69
C ASP A 101 -10.03 -27.48 -13.28
N GLU A 102 -9.93 -26.53 -14.21
CA GLU A 102 -9.39 -25.20 -13.95
C GLU A 102 -10.28 -24.42 -12.97
N VAL A 103 -11.61 -24.45 -13.15
CA VAL A 103 -12.55 -23.80 -12.23
C VAL A 103 -12.54 -24.45 -10.85
N CYS A 104 -12.45 -25.78 -10.76
CA CYS A 104 -12.26 -26.48 -9.49
C CYS A 104 -10.99 -26.00 -8.76
N MET A 105 -9.88 -25.83 -9.48
CA MET A 105 -8.65 -25.31 -8.90
C MET A 105 -8.78 -23.83 -8.49
N VAL A 106 -9.52 -23.01 -9.25
CA VAL A 106 -9.81 -21.62 -8.86
C VAL A 106 -10.56 -21.56 -7.53
N HIS A 107 -11.61 -22.36 -7.37
CA HIS A 107 -12.34 -22.43 -6.10
C HIS A 107 -11.43 -22.88 -4.95
N HIS A 108 -10.55 -23.86 -5.19
CA HIS A 108 -9.57 -24.28 -4.19
C HIS A 108 -8.63 -23.13 -3.76
N LEU A 109 -8.07 -22.40 -4.73
CA LEU A 109 -7.16 -21.27 -4.48
C LEU A 109 -7.83 -20.10 -3.74
N LEU A 110 -9.12 -19.87 -3.98
CA LEU A 110 -9.88 -18.79 -3.31
C LEU A 110 -10.25 -19.13 -1.87
N HIS A 111 -10.55 -20.40 -1.56
CA HIS A 111 -11.06 -20.81 -0.25
C HIS A 111 -9.96 -21.32 0.71
N ASN A 112 -8.78 -21.71 0.20
CA ASN A 112 -7.72 -22.32 1.01
C ASN A 112 -6.42 -21.49 1.06
N ALA A 113 -6.49 -20.17 1.02
CA ALA A 113 -5.33 -19.27 0.88
C ALA A 113 -4.47 -19.04 2.17
N ASN A 114 -4.29 -20.03 3.05
CA ASN A 114 -3.47 -19.88 4.27
C ASN A 114 -2.03 -20.37 4.04
N SER A 115 -0.99 -19.68 4.53
CA SER A 115 0.45 -19.97 4.29
C SER A 115 0.95 -21.44 4.35
N THR A 116 0.31 -22.34 5.11
CA THR A 116 0.58 -23.79 5.06
C THR A 116 0.17 -24.47 3.74
N THR A 117 -0.61 -23.80 2.89
CA THR A 117 -1.18 -24.32 1.63
C THR A 117 -0.37 -23.93 0.39
N ASP A 118 0.62 -23.05 0.48
CA ASP A 118 1.43 -22.66 -0.70
C ASP A 118 2.15 -23.87 -1.32
N MET A 119 2.61 -24.82 -0.49
CA MET A 119 3.19 -26.07 -0.98
C MET A 119 2.14 -26.94 -1.70
N GLU A 120 0.98 -27.14 -1.06
CA GLU A 120 -0.10 -27.96 -1.60
C GLU A 120 -0.62 -27.39 -2.93
N ASN A 121 -0.79 -26.06 -2.99
CA ASN A 121 -1.17 -25.34 -4.19
C ASN A 121 -0.20 -25.64 -5.33
N VAL A 122 1.11 -25.58 -5.07
CA VAL A 122 2.12 -25.85 -6.10
C VAL A 122 2.12 -27.32 -6.54
N TYR A 123 1.92 -28.28 -5.62
CA TYR A 123 1.78 -29.69 -5.98
C TYR A 123 0.57 -29.93 -6.89
N ARG A 124 -0.57 -29.31 -6.57
CA ARG A 124 -1.80 -29.40 -7.38
C ARG A 124 -1.60 -28.80 -8.77
N LEU A 125 -1.00 -27.60 -8.85
CA LEU A 125 -0.65 -26.96 -10.12
C LEU A 125 0.29 -27.83 -10.97
N ALA A 126 1.32 -28.43 -10.36
CA ALA A 126 2.24 -29.33 -11.05
C ALA A 126 1.52 -30.58 -11.56
N SER A 127 0.62 -31.15 -10.77
CA SER A 127 -0.18 -32.32 -11.13
C SER A 127 -1.10 -32.05 -12.32
N MET A 128 -1.77 -30.89 -12.34
CA MET A 128 -2.58 -30.44 -13.49
C MET A 128 -1.77 -30.33 -14.78
N LEU A 129 -0.47 -30.03 -14.68
CA LEU A 129 0.44 -29.91 -15.82
C LEU A 129 1.16 -31.22 -16.18
N GLY A 130 0.88 -32.32 -15.47
CA GLY A 130 1.58 -33.60 -15.62
C GLY A 130 3.05 -33.57 -15.22
N ILE A 131 3.44 -32.65 -14.32
CA ILE A 131 4.82 -32.49 -13.85
C ILE A 131 5.04 -33.39 -12.63
N SER A 132 6.04 -34.27 -12.71
CA SER A 132 6.46 -35.10 -11.57
C SER A 132 7.14 -34.24 -10.49
N HIS A 133 6.75 -34.45 -9.23
CA HIS A 133 7.28 -33.74 -8.07
C HIS A 133 8.16 -34.63 -7.17
N HIS A 134 8.56 -35.80 -7.66
CA HIS A 134 9.44 -36.74 -6.95
C HIS A 134 10.89 -36.74 -7.46
N GLY A 135 11.23 -35.87 -8.42
CA GLY A 135 12.57 -35.81 -9.01
C GLY A 135 13.54 -34.91 -8.24
N ASP A 136 14.84 -35.12 -8.45
CA ASP A 136 15.93 -34.39 -7.77
C ASP A 136 15.86 -32.86 -7.96
N SER A 137 15.29 -32.40 -9.08
CA SER A 137 15.13 -30.99 -9.40
C SER A 137 13.92 -30.32 -8.74
N TRP A 138 13.07 -31.05 -8.01
CA TRP A 138 11.82 -30.51 -7.47
C TRP A 138 12.06 -29.37 -6.47
N ASN A 139 13.10 -29.47 -5.64
CA ASN A 139 13.44 -28.41 -4.69
C ASN A 139 13.78 -27.08 -5.40
N ASP A 140 14.52 -27.14 -6.50
CA ASP A 140 14.86 -25.94 -7.29
C ASP A 140 13.62 -25.37 -7.97
N ILE A 141 12.76 -26.23 -8.54
CA ILE A 141 11.47 -25.82 -9.12
C ILE A 141 10.63 -25.10 -8.06
N MET A 142 10.49 -25.70 -6.86
CA MET A 142 9.73 -25.13 -5.75
C MET A 142 10.28 -23.78 -5.31
N ASN A 143 11.60 -23.62 -5.24
CA ASN A 143 12.24 -22.37 -4.88
C ASN A 143 11.91 -21.26 -5.89
N PHE A 144 12.05 -21.54 -7.19
CA PHE A 144 11.68 -20.59 -8.24
C PHE A 144 10.19 -20.21 -8.18
N VAL A 145 9.30 -21.19 -8.03
CA VAL A 145 7.85 -20.92 -7.95
C VAL A 145 7.54 -20.05 -6.74
N ARG A 146 8.06 -20.37 -5.55
CA ARG A 146 7.84 -19.59 -4.32
C ARG A 146 8.36 -18.16 -4.42
N CYS A 147 9.50 -17.96 -5.07
CA CYS A 147 10.04 -16.63 -5.33
C CYS A 147 9.13 -15.82 -6.29
N ALA A 148 8.47 -16.49 -7.23
CA ALA A 148 7.66 -15.87 -8.28
C ALA A 148 6.20 -15.58 -7.90
N LEU A 149 5.58 -16.43 -7.08
CA LEU A 149 4.16 -16.31 -6.74
C LEU A 149 3.72 -14.93 -6.24
N PRO A 150 4.50 -14.18 -5.42
CA PRO A 150 4.12 -12.84 -4.98
C PRO A 150 3.86 -11.83 -6.12
N PHE A 151 4.38 -12.10 -7.33
CA PHE A 151 4.30 -11.21 -8.49
C PHE A 151 3.42 -11.78 -9.62
N ALA A 152 2.86 -12.99 -9.42
CA ALA A 152 2.23 -13.77 -10.47
C ALA A 152 0.76 -13.38 -10.75
N GLU A 153 0.05 -12.77 -9.79
CA GLU A 153 -1.27 -12.18 -10.05
C GLU A 153 -1.16 -11.02 -11.06
N GLN A 154 -2.28 -10.66 -11.70
CA GLN A 154 -2.34 -9.55 -12.64
C GLN A 154 -2.15 -8.21 -11.93
N THR A 155 -1.67 -7.19 -12.66
CA THR A 155 -1.36 -5.87 -12.08
C THR A 155 -2.56 -5.23 -11.38
N GLU A 156 -3.76 -5.26 -11.99
CA GLU A 156 -5.00 -4.73 -11.40
C GLU A 156 -5.37 -5.44 -10.10
N SER A 157 -5.06 -6.74 -9.99
CA SER A 157 -5.30 -7.54 -8.80
C SER A 157 -4.27 -7.23 -7.72
N LEU A 158 -2.98 -7.16 -8.08
CA LEU A 158 -1.90 -6.81 -7.16
C LEU A 158 -2.08 -5.42 -6.57
N LEU A 159 -2.56 -4.44 -7.34
CA LEU A 159 -2.87 -3.08 -6.87
C LEU A 159 -3.88 -3.06 -5.72
N ILE A 160 -4.72 -4.08 -5.57
CA ILE A 160 -5.66 -4.24 -4.45
C ILE A 160 -4.99 -4.88 -3.23
N ARG A 161 -4.04 -5.79 -3.45
CA ARG A 161 -3.39 -6.58 -2.38
C ARG A 161 -2.60 -5.72 -1.41
N GLY A 162 -2.53 -6.16 -0.16
CA GLY A 162 -1.79 -5.43 0.88
C GLY A 162 -2.35 -4.04 1.18
N SER A 163 -3.65 -3.88 0.97
CA SER A 163 -4.50 -2.76 1.42
C SER A 163 -5.62 -3.34 2.29
N ASP A 164 -6.59 -2.53 2.67
CA ASP A 164 -7.78 -2.96 3.41
C ASP A 164 -9.03 -3.16 2.51
N ASP A 165 -10.17 -3.49 3.12
CA ASP A 165 -11.42 -3.82 2.41
C ASP A 165 -11.97 -2.67 1.57
N ARG A 166 -11.49 -1.44 1.77
CA ARG A 166 -11.93 -0.28 1.01
C ARG A 166 -11.33 -0.25 -0.41
N SER A 167 -10.23 -0.98 -0.65
CA SER A 167 -9.61 -1.14 -1.97
C SER A 167 -10.22 -2.29 -2.78
N VAL A 168 -10.99 -3.18 -2.15
CA VAL A 168 -11.60 -4.35 -2.82
C VAL A 168 -12.60 -3.87 -3.87
N LEU A 169 -12.50 -4.44 -5.08
CA LEU A 169 -13.43 -4.16 -6.17
C LEU A 169 -14.65 -5.07 -6.09
N ASP A 170 -15.82 -4.51 -6.38
CA ASP A 170 -17.01 -5.28 -6.71
C ASP A 170 -16.79 -6.08 -8.00
N THR A 171 -17.20 -7.35 -8.01
CA THR A 171 -16.95 -8.24 -9.14
C THR A 171 -17.76 -7.86 -10.38
N THR A 172 -18.85 -7.13 -10.22
CA THR A 172 -19.76 -6.72 -11.29
C THR A 172 -19.36 -5.36 -11.85
N THR A 173 -19.23 -4.34 -10.99
CA THR A 173 -18.92 -2.97 -11.42
C THR A 173 -17.44 -2.74 -11.66
N LYS A 174 -16.56 -3.64 -11.16
CA LYS A 174 -15.10 -3.49 -11.15
C LYS A 174 -14.63 -2.20 -10.49
N THR A 175 -15.40 -1.69 -9.54
CA THR A 175 -15.08 -0.50 -8.75
C THR A 175 -15.09 -0.82 -7.26
N ASN A 176 -14.31 -0.09 -6.49
CA ASN A 176 -14.36 -0.15 -5.03
C ASN A 176 -15.54 0.69 -4.49
N LYS A 177 -15.68 0.76 -3.16
CA LYS A 177 -16.74 1.54 -2.49
C LYS A 177 -16.71 3.05 -2.77
N TYR A 178 -15.61 3.56 -3.34
CA TYR A 178 -15.46 4.95 -3.78
C TYR A 178 -15.74 5.14 -5.27
N ASN A 179 -16.24 4.10 -5.96
CA ASN A 179 -16.48 4.09 -7.40
C ASN A 179 -15.21 4.32 -8.24
N THR A 180 -14.06 3.85 -7.75
CA THR A 180 -12.77 3.89 -8.48
C THR A 180 -12.27 2.49 -8.80
N SER A 181 -11.40 2.36 -9.81
CA SER A 181 -10.94 1.06 -10.30
C SER A 181 -9.41 0.97 -10.43
N THR A 182 -8.87 -0.24 -10.22
CA THR A 182 -7.49 -0.60 -10.56
C THR A 182 -7.35 -1.13 -11.98
N ILE A 183 -8.45 -1.20 -12.74
CA ILE A 183 -8.47 -1.50 -14.17
C ILE A 183 -8.43 -0.17 -14.93
N PRO A 184 -7.46 0.05 -15.84
CA PRO A 184 -7.34 1.32 -16.55
C PRO A 184 -8.44 1.48 -17.59
N CYS A 185 -8.82 2.72 -17.89
CA CYS A 185 -9.62 3.01 -19.07
C CYS A 185 -8.70 3.28 -20.27
N ALA A 186 -8.88 2.55 -21.38
CA ALA A 186 -8.12 2.77 -22.61
C ALA A 186 -8.90 3.53 -23.70
N VAL A 187 -10.21 3.71 -23.52
CA VAL A 187 -11.07 4.43 -24.47
C VAL A 187 -11.19 5.88 -24.02
N GLN A 188 -10.56 6.79 -24.76
CA GLN A 188 -10.47 8.21 -24.36
C GLN A 188 -11.84 8.88 -24.16
N GLN A 189 -12.86 8.50 -24.93
CA GLN A 189 -14.24 9.02 -24.76
C GLN A 189 -14.93 8.49 -23.48
N GLN A 190 -14.43 7.39 -22.92
CA GLN A 190 -14.88 6.79 -21.67
C GLN A 190 -13.91 7.08 -20.52
N ALA A 191 -12.79 7.77 -20.80
CA ALA A 191 -11.85 8.16 -19.77
C ALA A 191 -12.54 9.12 -18.81
N TRP A 192 -12.55 8.73 -17.53
CA TRP A 192 -13.16 9.51 -16.47
C TRP A 192 -12.52 10.91 -16.43
N ILE A 193 -13.35 11.95 -16.32
CA ILE A 193 -12.86 13.23 -15.81
C ILE A 193 -12.62 13.03 -14.32
N SER A 194 -11.44 12.49 -13.97
CA SER A 194 -11.03 12.35 -12.59
C SER A 194 -10.73 13.74 -12.04
N ARG A 195 -11.66 14.29 -11.27
CA ARG A 195 -11.38 15.47 -10.44
C ARG A 195 -10.57 14.99 -9.25
N ALA A 196 -9.47 15.67 -8.95
CA ALA A 196 -8.55 15.32 -7.86
C ALA A 196 -9.33 14.90 -6.60
N SER A 197 -9.02 13.70 -6.11
CA SER A 197 -9.78 13.09 -5.04
C SER A 197 -9.13 13.35 -3.69
N CYS A 198 -9.93 13.74 -2.71
CA CYS A 198 -9.45 13.81 -1.31
C CYS A 198 -9.34 12.41 -0.66
N THR A 199 -9.63 11.33 -1.39
CA THR A 199 -9.71 9.97 -0.87
C THR A 199 -9.16 8.88 -1.80
N SER A 200 -9.64 8.80 -3.05
CA SER A 200 -9.44 7.64 -3.95
C SER A 200 -9.52 8.03 -5.42
N SER A 201 -8.61 7.51 -6.26
CA SER A 201 -8.57 7.73 -7.71
C SER A 201 -8.45 6.41 -8.48
N SER A 202 -9.02 6.35 -9.69
CA SER A 202 -8.82 5.22 -10.61
C SER A 202 -7.44 5.29 -11.27
N VAL A 203 -6.86 4.13 -11.56
CA VAL A 203 -5.55 4.08 -12.24
C VAL A 203 -5.64 4.61 -13.68
N SER A 204 -4.66 5.39 -14.11
CA SER A 204 -4.51 5.77 -15.52
C SER A 204 -3.88 4.64 -16.32
N LEU A 205 -4.10 4.60 -17.64
CA LEU A 205 -3.45 3.60 -18.50
C LEU A 205 -1.92 3.72 -18.47
N GLU A 206 -1.39 4.93 -18.37
CA GLU A 206 0.05 5.19 -18.26
C GLU A 206 0.64 4.61 -16.97
N ALA A 207 0.05 4.93 -15.81
CA ALA A 207 0.49 4.42 -14.53
C ALA A 207 0.33 2.89 -14.42
N TYR A 208 -0.76 2.34 -14.97
CA TYR A 208 -0.97 0.90 -15.04
C TYR A 208 0.09 0.23 -15.91
N THR A 209 0.42 0.82 -17.06
CA THR A 209 1.46 0.31 -17.97
C THR A 209 2.81 0.27 -17.25
N LEU A 210 3.19 1.31 -16.51
CA LEU A 210 4.40 1.32 -15.70
C LEU A 210 4.39 0.18 -14.66
N CYS A 211 3.29 0.04 -13.91
CA CYS A 211 3.15 -1.01 -12.90
C CYS A 211 3.27 -2.41 -13.50
N GLU A 212 2.69 -2.63 -14.68
CA GLU A 212 2.80 -3.88 -15.41
C GLU A 212 4.26 -4.18 -15.79
N HIS A 213 5.04 -3.18 -16.24
CA HIS A 213 6.48 -3.38 -16.48
C HIS A 213 7.24 -3.75 -15.19
N ILE A 214 6.97 -3.07 -14.07
CA ILE A 214 7.62 -3.36 -12.78
C ILE A 214 7.27 -4.76 -12.28
N ARG A 215 6.00 -5.17 -12.42
CA ARG A 215 5.55 -6.53 -12.11
C ARG A 215 6.30 -7.57 -12.95
N GLN A 216 6.43 -7.34 -14.25
CA GLN A 216 7.18 -8.22 -15.14
C GLN A 216 8.65 -8.33 -14.76
N GLU A 217 9.29 -7.21 -14.43
CA GLU A 217 10.68 -7.16 -13.99
C GLU A 217 10.88 -8.02 -12.73
N LEU A 218 10.06 -7.82 -11.71
CA LEU A 218 10.12 -8.58 -10.45
C LEU A 218 9.85 -10.08 -10.67
N LEU A 219 8.83 -10.40 -11.48
CA LEU A 219 8.47 -11.77 -11.79
C LEU A 219 9.59 -12.48 -12.55
N LEU A 220 10.19 -11.85 -13.56
CA LEU A 220 11.28 -12.43 -14.32
C LEU A 220 12.58 -12.52 -13.50
N ALA A 221 12.87 -11.53 -12.65
CA ALA A 221 14.01 -11.56 -11.73
C ALA A 221 13.90 -12.71 -10.72
N SER A 222 12.68 -12.99 -10.22
CA SER A 222 12.41 -14.12 -9.32
C SER A 222 12.61 -15.50 -9.96
N LEU A 223 12.60 -15.54 -11.30
CA LEU A 223 12.78 -16.74 -12.14
C LEU A 223 14.14 -16.71 -12.86
N SER A 224 15.11 -15.94 -12.35
CA SER A 224 16.45 -15.84 -12.91
C SER A 224 17.41 -16.83 -12.26
N ILE A 225 18.17 -17.56 -13.08
CA ILE A 225 19.19 -18.52 -12.62
C ILE A 225 20.38 -17.79 -11.98
N ASN A 226 20.60 -16.50 -12.31
CA ASN A 226 21.70 -15.69 -11.78
C ASN A 226 21.53 -15.30 -10.30
N ASN A 227 20.50 -15.83 -9.62
CA ASN A 227 20.35 -15.84 -8.16
C ASN A 227 20.40 -14.46 -7.48
N GLN A 228 19.87 -13.43 -8.14
CA GLN A 228 19.56 -12.19 -7.42
C GLN A 228 18.48 -12.52 -6.39
N ASN A 229 18.77 -12.28 -5.12
CA ASN A 229 17.80 -12.48 -4.06
C ASN A 229 16.63 -11.51 -4.29
N ILE A 230 15.49 -12.04 -4.73
CA ILE A 230 14.32 -11.23 -5.08
C ILE A 230 13.87 -10.31 -3.94
N ARG A 231 14.16 -10.67 -2.69
CA ARG A 231 13.89 -9.84 -1.51
C ARG A 231 14.76 -8.58 -1.48
N GLU A 232 16.02 -8.68 -1.90
CA GLU A 232 16.93 -7.52 -2.02
C GLU A 232 16.50 -6.63 -3.18
N VAL A 233 16.12 -7.22 -4.32
CA VAL A 233 15.57 -6.46 -5.46
C VAL A 233 14.32 -5.68 -5.05
N PHE A 234 13.42 -6.31 -4.29
CA PHE A 234 12.23 -5.66 -3.77
C PHE A 234 12.56 -4.54 -2.77
N ASP A 235 13.50 -4.76 -1.85
CA ASP A 235 13.95 -3.75 -0.87
C ASP A 235 14.59 -2.54 -1.57
N ILE A 236 15.38 -2.75 -2.63
CA ILE A 236 15.94 -1.68 -3.48
C ILE A 236 14.82 -0.85 -4.13
N LYS A 237 13.77 -1.50 -4.64
CA LYS A 237 12.63 -0.78 -5.22
C LYS A 237 11.90 0.04 -4.15
N MET A 238 11.67 -0.50 -2.96
CA MET A 238 11.09 0.26 -1.85
C MET A 238 11.97 1.43 -1.41
N GLN A 239 13.30 1.27 -1.42
CA GLN A 239 14.23 2.39 -1.18
C GLN A 239 14.13 3.45 -2.27
N SER A 240 13.99 3.04 -3.53
CA SER A 240 13.76 3.97 -4.65
C SER A 240 12.48 4.79 -4.46
N ILE A 241 11.40 4.19 -3.94
CA ILE A 241 10.17 4.94 -3.61
C ILE A 241 10.47 6.05 -2.60
N ARG A 242 11.18 5.75 -1.50
CA ARG A 242 11.51 6.74 -0.46
C ARG A 242 12.27 7.94 -1.01
N LEU A 243 13.30 7.65 -1.81
CA LEU A 243 14.13 8.67 -2.45
C LEU A 243 13.31 9.57 -3.36
N ARG A 244 12.47 8.98 -4.22
CA ARG A 244 11.62 9.72 -5.17
C ARG A 244 10.52 10.52 -4.47
N VAL A 245 9.94 9.99 -3.40
CA VAL A 245 8.98 10.71 -2.56
C VAL A 245 9.65 11.93 -1.91
N ALA A 246 10.82 11.77 -1.30
CA ALA A 246 11.56 12.88 -0.71
C ALA A 246 11.90 13.95 -1.77
N ASP A 247 12.29 13.53 -2.98
CA ASP A 247 12.60 14.43 -4.08
C ASP A 247 11.38 15.21 -4.58
N CYS A 248 10.27 14.52 -4.86
CA CYS A 248 9.02 15.15 -5.31
C CYS A 248 8.45 16.15 -4.30
N LEU A 249 8.73 15.94 -3.01
CA LEU A 249 8.31 16.84 -1.93
C LEU A 249 9.29 18.00 -1.69
N GLY A 250 10.38 18.10 -2.46
CA GLY A 250 11.40 19.14 -2.31
C GLY A 250 12.28 18.95 -1.07
N LEU A 251 12.38 17.73 -0.55
CA LEU A 251 13.05 17.40 0.71
C LEU A 251 14.35 16.61 0.49
N ARG A 252 14.82 16.47 -0.76
CA ARG A 252 15.95 15.58 -1.07
C ARG A 252 17.23 15.91 -0.31
N GLY A 253 17.57 17.18 -0.17
CA GLY A 253 18.74 17.61 0.60
C GLY A 253 18.66 17.17 2.06
N LEU A 254 17.52 17.40 2.72
CA LEU A 254 17.29 16.98 4.10
C LEU A 254 17.31 15.45 4.26
N TYR A 255 16.83 14.71 3.25
CA TYR A 255 16.86 13.24 3.26
C TYR A 255 18.29 12.71 3.14
N ASP A 256 19.07 13.24 2.19
CA ASP A 256 20.46 12.83 1.95
C ASP A 256 21.39 13.20 3.13
N ASP A 257 21.09 14.30 3.83
CA ASP A 257 21.78 14.71 5.07
C ASP A 257 21.37 13.88 6.30
N GLY A 258 20.40 12.97 6.15
CA GLY A 258 19.91 12.13 7.24
C GLY A 258 19.15 12.91 8.32
N ALA A 259 18.42 13.97 7.94
CA ALA A 259 17.59 14.76 8.87
C ALA A 259 16.27 14.06 9.20
N PHE A 260 15.81 13.16 8.33
CA PHE A 260 14.62 12.35 8.53
C PHE A 260 14.68 11.06 7.71
N GLU A 261 13.84 10.11 8.09
CA GLU A 261 13.56 8.92 7.30
C GLU A 261 12.13 8.89 6.77
N CYS A 262 11.94 8.21 5.63
CA CYS A 262 10.63 8.02 5.03
C CYS A 262 10.14 6.58 5.27
N ILE A 263 9.23 6.39 6.23
CA ILE A 263 8.58 5.10 6.48
C ILE A 263 7.37 5.01 5.55
N ILE A 264 7.31 3.98 4.72
CA ILE A 264 6.22 3.77 3.77
C ILE A 264 5.07 3.06 4.49
N SER A 265 3.83 3.40 4.18
CA SER A 265 2.64 2.90 4.88
C SER A 265 1.55 2.45 3.89
N PRO A 266 0.81 1.36 4.17
CA PRO A 266 -0.29 0.92 3.32
C PRO A 266 -1.38 1.98 3.10
N SER A 267 -1.56 2.92 4.03
CA SER A 267 -2.42 4.09 3.85
C SER A 267 -2.01 5.22 4.80
N GLY A 268 -2.58 6.42 4.60
CA GLY A 268 -2.44 7.51 5.58
C GLY A 268 -3.05 7.17 6.95
N THR A 269 -4.08 6.32 6.99
CA THR A 269 -4.66 5.84 8.26
C THR A 269 -3.73 4.84 8.94
N ASP A 270 -3.08 3.96 8.19
CA ASP A 270 -2.11 3.03 8.78
C ASP A 270 -0.90 3.78 9.34
N ALA A 271 -0.52 4.90 8.72
CA ALA A 271 0.62 5.74 9.11
C ALA A 271 0.51 6.26 10.56
N GLU A 272 -0.71 6.42 11.07
CA GLU A 272 -1.02 6.80 12.45
C GLU A 272 -0.44 5.83 13.49
N LEU A 273 -0.34 4.55 13.14
CA LEU A 273 0.25 3.53 14.01
C LEU A 273 1.73 3.84 14.26
N ILE A 274 2.47 4.26 13.23
CA ILE A 274 3.88 4.63 13.38
C ILE A 274 4.04 5.90 14.23
N ALA A 275 3.18 6.91 14.05
CA ALA A 275 3.19 8.10 14.90
C ALA A 275 2.93 7.74 16.38
N THR A 276 2.00 6.80 16.61
CA THR A 276 1.72 6.27 17.95
C THR A 276 2.92 5.49 18.51
N SER A 277 3.62 4.70 17.69
CA SER A 277 4.84 4.00 18.09
C SER A 277 5.94 4.96 18.54
N VAL A 278 6.13 6.08 17.84
CA VAL A 278 7.08 7.12 18.24
C VAL A 278 6.70 7.69 19.61
N ALA A 279 5.41 7.96 19.84
CA ALA A 279 4.95 8.45 21.13
C ALA A 279 5.08 7.43 22.27
N LEU A 280 4.91 6.14 21.99
CA LEU A 280 5.17 5.06 22.94
C LEU A 280 6.68 4.90 23.23
N ALA A 281 7.54 5.08 22.23
CA ALA A 281 8.99 5.10 22.40
C ALA A 281 9.43 6.26 23.31
N ARG A 282 8.91 7.47 23.08
CA ARG A 282 9.13 8.63 23.96
C ARG A 282 8.62 8.39 25.37
N LEU A 283 7.43 7.82 25.51
CA LEU A 283 6.88 7.49 26.83
C LEU A 283 7.81 6.56 27.60
N GLN A 284 8.40 5.57 26.91
CA GLN A 284 9.37 4.67 27.50
C GLN A 284 10.68 5.37 27.87
N SER A 285 11.18 6.30 27.04
CA SER A 285 12.44 7.00 27.31
C SER A 285 12.36 7.94 28.52
N ILE A 286 11.16 8.49 28.79
CA ILE A 286 10.89 9.36 29.95
C ILE A 286 10.56 8.54 31.21
N ALA A 287 10.01 7.35 31.04
CA ALA A 287 9.63 6.49 32.15
C ALA A 287 10.83 6.11 33.03
N SER A 288 10.73 6.42 34.33
CA SER A 288 11.64 5.90 35.35
C SER A 288 11.37 4.41 35.62
N ALA A 289 12.14 3.79 36.52
CA ALA A 289 12.06 2.35 36.83
C ALA A 289 10.65 1.82 37.18
N SER A 290 9.70 2.68 37.56
CA SER A 290 8.31 2.33 37.85
C SER A 290 7.33 2.44 36.67
N ASN A 291 7.71 3.08 35.54
CA ASN A 291 6.97 3.25 34.28
C ASN A 291 5.43 3.37 34.42
N ASN A 292 4.98 4.43 35.10
CA ASN A 292 3.56 4.71 35.37
C ASN A 292 2.97 5.84 34.49
N GLY A 293 3.76 6.40 33.57
CA GLY A 293 3.29 7.42 32.63
C GLY A 293 2.23 6.89 31.65
N THR A 294 1.42 7.80 31.14
CA THR A 294 0.42 7.53 30.10
C THR A 294 0.66 8.38 28.85
N LEU A 295 0.25 7.84 27.71
CA LEU A 295 0.18 8.52 26.42
C LEU A 295 -1.24 9.06 26.20
N THR A 296 -1.36 10.37 26.00
CA THR A 296 -2.61 10.99 25.53
C THR A 296 -2.47 11.41 24.08
N LEU A 297 -3.28 10.83 23.21
CA LEU A 297 -3.38 11.21 21.81
C LEU A 297 -4.49 12.25 21.67
N ILE A 298 -4.18 13.40 21.07
CA ILE A 298 -5.15 14.46 20.80
C ILE A 298 -5.33 14.52 19.30
N ASP A 299 -6.43 13.94 18.80
CA ASP A 299 -6.81 13.98 17.39
C ASP A 299 -7.68 15.20 17.12
N THR A 300 -7.32 15.99 16.12
CA THR A 300 -7.99 17.24 15.78
C THR A 300 -8.69 17.13 14.43
N ALA A 301 -9.61 18.06 14.17
CA ALA A 301 -10.43 18.07 12.97
C ALA A 301 -11.26 16.78 12.74
N GLN A 302 -11.77 16.15 13.81
CA GLN A 302 -12.63 14.98 13.68
C GLN A 302 -13.80 15.29 12.72
N GLY A 303 -14.05 14.34 11.80
CA GLY A 303 -15.03 14.46 10.72
C GLY A 303 -14.44 14.96 9.40
N GLU A 304 -13.28 15.62 9.42
CA GLU A 304 -12.61 16.12 8.21
C GLU A 304 -11.33 15.37 7.85
N THR A 305 -10.84 14.47 8.71
CA THR A 305 -9.73 13.54 8.47
C THR A 305 -10.23 12.17 7.98
N GLY A 306 -9.33 11.17 7.91
CA GLY A 306 -9.70 9.79 7.56
C GLY A 306 -10.56 9.15 8.66
N SER A 307 -11.67 8.49 8.28
CA SER A 307 -12.61 7.92 9.26
C SER A 307 -12.01 6.85 10.18
N GLY A 308 -10.85 6.28 9.82
CA GLY A 308 -10.13 5.30 10.63
C GLY A 308 -8.96 5.87 11.42
N SER A 309 -8.58 7.14 11.25
CA SER A 309 -7.37 7.72 11.85
C SER A 309 -7.37 7.56 13.37
N VAL A 310 -8.47 7.94 14.03
CA VAL A 310 -8.61 7.82 15.50
C VAL A 310 -8.44 6.38 15.97
N ALA A 311 -9.09 5.43 15.27
CA ALA A 311 -9.00 4.03 15.64
C ALA A 311 -7.55 3.53 15.49
N ALA A 312 -6.88 3.90 14.40
CA ALA A 312 -5.47 3.56 14.17
C ALA A 312 -4.55 4.20 15.21
N SER A 313 -4.66 5.50 15.49
CA SER A 313 -3.87 6.19 16.51
C SER A 313 -4.07 5.55 17.90
N ASN A 314 -5.27 5.06 18.19
CA ASN A 314 -5.55 4.34 19.44
C ASN A 314 -5.25 2.82 19.37
N GLY A 315 -4.45 2.38 18.40
CA GLY A 315 -4.01 0.99 18.27
C GLY A 315 -5.16 0.01 18.10
N LYS A 316 -6.18 0.36 17.31
CA LYS A 316 -7.33 -0.50 16.98
C LYS A 316 -7.41 -0.76 15.49
N HIS A 317 -7.94 -1.93 15.15
CA HIS A 317 -8.36 -2.20 13.78
C HIS A 317 -9.45 -1.21 13.37
N PHE A 318 -9.37 -0.67 12.16
CA PHE A 318 -10.33 0.31 11.63
C PHE A 318 -11.09 -0.18 10.39
N SER A 319 -10.73 -1.36 9.90
CA SER A 319 -11.28 -2.02 8.71
C SER A 319 -11.48 -3.51 8.98
N LYS A 320 -12.19 -4.22 8.10
CA LYS A 320 -12.46 -5.66 8.25
C LYS A 320 -11.33 -6.55 7.72
N LEU A 321 -10.44 -5.96 6.94
CA LEU A 321 -9.29 -6.61 6.32
C LEU A 321 -8.04 -5.79 6.67
N SER A 322 -6.99 -6.45 7.15
CA SER A 322 -5.68 -5.83 7.34
C SER A 322 -4.83 -5.90 6.07
N PRO A 323 -3.78 -5.06 5.94
CA PRO A 323 -2.79 -5.16 4.88
C PRO A 323 -2.02 -6.50 4.82
N SER A 324 -2.08 -7.35 5.85
CA SER A 324 -1.59 -8.73 5.78
C SER A 324 -2.51 -9.68 5.03
N GLY A 325 -3.76 -9.27 4.79
CA GLY A 325 -4.81 -10.11 4.22
C GLY A 325 -5.65 -10.83 5.28
N ASP A 326 -5.42 -10.57 6.57
CA ASP A 326 -6.16 -11.20 7.66
C ASP A 326 -7.51 -10.51 7.87
N ILE A 327 -8.55 -11.33 8.13
CA ILE A 327 -9.85 -10.83 8.56
C ILE A 327 -9.73 -10.37 10.01
N VAL A 328 -10.04 -9.11 10.26
CA VAL A 328 -9.94 -8.46 11.56
C VAL A 328 -11.25 -7.75 11.92
N GLU A 329 -11.45 -7.45 13.20
CA GLU A 329 -12.69 -6.83 13.68
C GLU A 329 -12.46 -5.34 13.99
N PRO A 330 -13.12 -4.41 13.27
CA PRO A 330 -13.03 -2.98 13.56
C PRO A 330 -13.35 -2.66 15.02
N GLY A 331 -12.55 -1.79 15.64
CA GLY A 331 -12.68 -1.35 17.02
C GLY A 331 -11.94 -2.22 18.05
N LYS A 332 -11.54 -3.46 17.70
CA LYS A 332 -10.69 -4.27 18.57
C LYS A 332 -9.25 -3.76 18.57
N HIS A 333 -8.61 -3.77 19.74
CA HIS A 333 -7.20 -3.39 19.87
C HIS A 333 -6.29 -4.38 19.14
N LEU A 334 -5.22 -3.85 18.55
CA LEU A 334 -4.15 -4.63 17.98
C LEU A 334 -3.49 -5.50 19.06
N ARG A 335 -3.04 -6.68 18.65
CA ARG A 335 -2.38 -7.63 19.55
C ARG A 335 -1.16 -6.98 20.20
N GLY A 336 -1.09 -7.03 21.54
CA GLY A 336 0.01 -6.47 22.32
C GLY A 336 0.01 -4.94 22.43
N PHE A 337 -1.03 -4.24 21.94
CA PHE A 337 -1.10 -2.79 22.10
C PHE A 337 -1.31 -2.41 23.59
N PRO A 338 -0.57 -1.44 24.15
CA PRO A 338 -0.65 -1.09 25.56
C PRO A 338 -1.87 -0.19 25.85
N SER A 339 -3.08 -0.72 25.64
CA SER A 339 -4.35 0.02 25.74
C SER A 339 -4.64 0.63 27.11
N THR A 340 -4.04 0.12 28.19
CA THR A 340 -4.16 0.69 29.53
C THR A 340 -3.30 1.94 29.74
N LYS A 341 -2.35 2.20 28.84
CA LYS A 341 -1.45 3.36 28.89
C LYS A 341 -1.79 4.43 27.86
N ALA A 342 -2.61 4.12 26.87
CA ALA A 342 -2.97 5.02 25.79
C ALA A 342 -4.42 5.47 25.90
N ASN A 343 -4.65 6.78 25.88
CA ASN A 343 -5.97 7.39 25.80
C ASN A 343 -6.06 8.32 24.59
N CYS A 344 -7.23 8.42 23.96
CA CYS A 344 -7.44 9.29 22.81
C CYS A 344 -8.55 10.30 23.12
N ILE A 345 -8.26 11.58 22.86
CA ILE A 345 -9.18 12.71 22.92
C ILE A 345 -9.43 13.16 21.49
N GLN A 346 -10.70 13.29 21.10
CA GLN A 346 -11.10 13.77 19.78
C GLN A 346 -11.64 15.20 19.91
N ILE A 347 -11.15 16.09 19.05
CA ILE A 347 -11.62 17.46 18.95
C ILE A 347 -12.30 17.61 17.58
N PRO A 348 -13.63 17.90 17.54
CA PRO A 348 -14.36 18.03 16.29
C PRO A 348 -13.87 19.23 15.48
N ALA A 349 -13.87 19.11 14.15
CA ALA A 349 -13.57 20.23 13.25
C ALA A 349 -14.64 21.32 13.33
N ARG A 350 -15.88 20.92 13.66
CA ARG A 350 -17.07 21.75 13.60
C ARG A 350 -17.98 21.49 14.79
N GLN A 351 -18.73 22.51 15.17
CA GLN A 351 -19.84 22.41 16.10
C GLN A 351 -21.05 21.75 15.43
N ASP A 352 -22.07 21.39 16.21
CA ASP A 352 -23.29 20.73 15.73
C ASP A 352 -24.05 21.56 14.69
N ASP A 353 -23.89 22.89 14.70
CA ASP A 353 -24.47 23.82 13.72
C ASP A 353 -23.64 23.97 12.43
N GLY A 354 -22.48 23.29 12.34
CA GLY A 354 -21.56 23.32 11.21
C GLY A 354 -20.52 24.44 11.26
N ALA A 355 -20.55 25.34 12.26
CA ALA A 355 -19.53 26.36 12.45
C ALA A 355 -18.17 25.74 12.77
N ILE A 356 -17.07 26.38 12.34
CA ILE A 356 -15.72 25.90 12.63
C ILE A 356 -15.49 25.93 14.15
N GLN A 357 -14.97 24.82 14.69
CA GLN A 357 -14.60 24.73 16.09
C GLN A 357 -13.34 25.55 16.33
N ASN A 358 -13.36 26.42 17.35
CA ASN A 358 -12.11 26.99 17.87
C ASN A 358 -11.36 25.88 18.61
N ALA A 359 -10.49 25.18 17.90
CA ALA A 359 -9.74 24.04 18.41
C ALA A 359 -8.63 24.47 19.38
N ASP A 360 -8.10 25.69 19.26
CA ASP A 360 -6.90 26.10 19.98
C ASP A 360 -7.09 26.06 21.50
N GLU A 361 -8.19 26.60 22.01
CA GLU A 361 -8.47 26.60 23.45
C GLU A 361 -8.66 25.17 23.98
N ILE A 362 -9.38 24.33 23.24
CA ILE A 362 -9.64 22.93 23.62
C ILE A 362 -8.34 22.12 23.59
N VAL A 363 -7.50 22.32 22.56
CA VAL A 363 -6.19 21.68 22.45
C VAL A 363 -5.30 22.11 23.62
N ARG A 364 -5.20 23.41 23.90
CA ARG A 364 -4.40 23.93 25.01
C ARG A 364 -4.81 23.29 26.33
N GLN A 365 -6.11 23.32 26.64
CA GLN A 365 -6.63 22.73 27.87
C GLN A 365 -6.34 21.22 27.93
N SER A 366 -6.57 20.49 26.85
CA SER A 366 -6.33 19.04 26.78
C SER A 366 -4.86 18.67 26.97
N VAL A 367 -3.93 19.44 26.41
CA VAL A 367 -2.48 19.25 26.59
C VAL A 367 -2.07 19.54 28.03
N VAL A 368 -2.53 20.66 28.59
CA VAL A 368 -2.25 21.04 29.98
C VAL A 368 -2.78 19.97 30.94
N ASP A 369 -4.02 19.53 30.74
CA ASP A 369 -4.64 18.51 31.58
C ASP A 369 -3.86 17.20 31.55
N ALA A 370 -3.51 16.72 30.35
CA ALA A 370 -2.75 15.49 30.18
C ALA A 370 -1.34 15.55 30.82
N LEU A 371 -0.70 16.71 30.82
CA LEU A 371 0.71 16.87 31.23
C LEU A 371 0.92 17.48 32.62
N THR A 372 -0.14 17.86 33.35
CA THR A 372 0.00 18.54 34.65
C THR A 372 -0.92 18.04 35.77
N THR A 373 -2.02 17.34 35.47
CA THR A 373 -3.08 17.10 36.47
C THR A 373 -2.94 15.80 37.27
N SER A 374 -2.15 14.82 36.81
CA SER A 374 -1.99 13.52 37.48
C SER A 374 -0.72 13.45 38.33
N PRO A 375 -0.66 12.57 39.35
CA PRO A 375 0.57 12.31 40.12
C PRO A 375 1.74 11.77 39.27
N THR A 376 1.42 11.26 38.08
CA THR A 376 2.39 10.71 37.10
C THR A 376 2.66 11.68 35.95
N ALA A 377 2.17 12.93 36.03
CA ALA A 377 2.19 13.90 34.95
C ALA A 377 3.57 14.13 34.35
N GLU A 378 4.62 14.14 35.17
CA GLU A 378 6.02 14.27 34.73
C GLU A 378 6.48 13.15 33.79
N GLN A 379 5.80 12.00 33.82
CA GLN A 379 6.08 10.83 32.98
C GLN A 379 5.11 10.71 31.79
N ASN A 380 4.11 11.59 31.69
CA ASN A 380 3.12 11.53 30.62
C ASN A 380 3.68 12.12 29.32
N VAL A 381 3.19 11.60 28.20
CA VAL A 381 3.50 12.10 26.85
C VAL A 381 2.19 12.42 26.15
N VAL A 382 2.21 13.47 25.33
CA VAL A 382 1.10 13.81 24.44
C VAL A 382 1.57 13.66 22.99
N LEU A 383 0.75 13.00 22.17
CA LEU A 383 0.84 13.07 20.71
C LEU A 383 -0.28 14.00 20.21
N LEU A 384 0.09 15.17 19.70
CA LEU A 384 -0.84 16.16 19.17
C LEU A 384 -0.89 16.05 17.64
N HIS A 385 -2.07 15.76 17.12
CA HIS A 385 -2.34 15.84 15.69
C HIS A 385 -2.61 17.28 15.28
N VAL A 386 -1.90 17.72 14.25
CA VAL A 386 -2.10 19.01 13.60
C VAL A 386 -2.50 18.75 12.16
N VAL A 387 -3.76 19.01 11.83
CA VAL A 387 -4.28 18.82 10.49
C VAL A 387 -3.95 20.04 9.67
N MET A 388 -3.25 19.86 8.54
CA MET A 388 -2.89 20.92 7.61
C MET A 388 -3.63 20.73 6.29
N GLY A 389 -4.70 21.50 6.10
CA GLY A 389 -5.54 21.45 4.91
C GLY A 389 -6.38 20.18 4.84
N SER A 390 -7.40 20.09 5.68
CA SER A 390 -8.39 19.00 5.74
C SER A 390 -9.15 18.78 4.42
N LYS A 391 -10.14 17.87 4.40
CA LYS A 391 -11.06 17.71 3.26
C LYS A 391 -11.73 19.04 2.82
N THR A 392 -11.99 19.96 3.75
CA THR A 392 -12.56 21.29 3.46
C THR A 392 -11.52 22.40 3.41
N GLY A 393 -10.23 22.09 3.60
CA GLY A 393 -9.13 23.05 3.64
C GLY A 393 -8.88 23.66 5.01
N LEU A 394 -9.51 23.15 6.08
CA LEU A 394 -9.28 23.60 7.45
C LEU A 394 -7.88 23.18 7.92
N SER A 395 -7.19 24.08 8.62
CA SER A 395 -6.00 23.73 9.40
C SER A 395 -6.27 23.97 10.88
N CYS A 396 -6.01 22.97 11.72
CA CYS A 396 -6.14 23.13 13.16
C CYS A 396 -5.28 22.10 13.94
N PRO A 397 -4.82 22.47 15.15
CA PRO A 397 -4.82 23.81 15.74
C PRO A 397 -3.93 24.81 14.97
N SER A 398 -3.91 26.07 15.40
CA SER A 398 -2.98 27.06 14.84
C SER A 398 -1.53 26.71 15.13
N LEU A 399 -0.63 27.00 14.18
CA LEU A 399 0.81 26.78 14.37
C LEU A 399 1.38 27.64 15.51
N GLN A 400 0.79 28.82 15.78
CA GLN A 400 1.17 29.65 16.91
C GLN A 400 0.97 28.90 18.24
N LEU A 401 -0.20 28.28 18.43
CA LEU A 401 -0.44 27.46 19.62
C LEU A 401 0.54 26.28 19.70
N VAL A 402 0.79 25.62 18.58
CA VAL A 402 1.74 24.50 18.52
C VAL A 402 3.13 24.94 18.96
N ASP A 403 3.60 26.10 18.51
CA ASP A 403 4.92 26.66 18.87
C ASP A 403 4.99 27.02 20.37
N GLU A 404 3.93 27.59 20.92
CA GLU A 404 3.83 27.85 22.36
C GLU A 404 3.89 26.57 23.20
N LEU A 405 3.13 25.54 22.80
CA LEU A 405 3.04 24.28 23.54
C LEU A 405 4.33 23.45 23.43
N THR A 406 4.94 23.40 22.25
CA THR A 406 6.21 22.68 22.03
C THR A 406 7.37 23.37 22.76
N SER A 407 7.36 24.70 22.85
CA SER A 407 8.32 25.44 23.68
C SER A 407 8.13 25.16 25.18
N THR A 408 6.88 24.93 25.61
CA THR A 408 6.55 24.66 27.02
C THR A 408 6.85 23.21 27.42
N TYR A 409 6.62 22.25 26.52
CA TYR A 409 6.73 20.80 26.79
C TYR A 409 7.62 20.06 25.77
N PRO A 410 8.87 20.50 25.52
CA PRO A 410 9.68 20.03 24.39
C PRO A 410 9.98 18.52 24.41
N GLU A 411 10.08 17.93 25.60
CA GLU A 411 10.38 16.51 25.77
C GLU A 411 9.11 15.64 25.82
N ARG A 412 7.95 16.21 26.19
CA ARG A 412 6.72 15.46 26.48
C ARG A 412 5.61 15.66 25.45
N LEU A 413 5.72 16.66 24.58
CA LEU A 413 4.79 16.89 23.48
C LEU A 413 5.43 16.50 22.15
N ILE A 414 4.81 15.55 21.46
CA ILE A 414 5.15 15.17 20.10
C ILE A 414 4.07 15.71 19.18
N VAL A 415 4.48 16.33 18.09
CA VAL A 415 3.57 16.85 17.07
C VAL A 415 3.63 15.93 15.86
N VAL A 416 2.47 15.54 15.36
CA VAL A 416 2.31 14.92 14.06
C VAL A 416 1.44 15.80 13.18
N VAL A 417 2.00 16.20 12.05
CA VAL A 417 1.31 16.98 11.03
C VAL A 417 0.61 16.00 10.08
N ASP A 418 -0.72 15.99 10.07
CA ASP A 418 -1.50 15.34 9.01
C ASP A 418 -1.48 16.24 7.77
N ALA A 419 -0.52 15.93 6.89
CA ALA A 419 -0.36 16.53 5.57
C ALA A 419 -0.93 15.61 4.48
N CYS A 420 -1.80 14.64 4.80
CA CYS A 420 -2.19 13.62 3.84
C CYS A 420 -2.92 14.20 2.61
N GLN A 421 -3.63 15.32 2.76
CA GLN A 421 -4.30 15.98 1.62
C GLN A 421 -3.33 16.76 0.72
N MET A 422 -2.08 16.96 1.15
CA MET A 422 -1.03 17.69 0.41
C MET A 422 -1.46 19.09 -0.04
N ARG A 423 -2.29 19.77 0.76
CA ARG A 423 -2.75 21.15 0.54
C ARG A 423 -1.83 22.16 1.23
N LEU A 424 -0.53 22.02 1.00
CA LEU A 424 0.51 22.84 1.59
C LEU A 424 1.65 23.01 0.58
N ASP A 425 2.42 24.08 0.74
CA ASP A 425 3.64 24.28 -0.04
C ASP A 425 4.80 23.43 0.49
N ASN A 426 5.80 23.19 -0.37
CA ASN A 426 6.96 22.37 -0.01
C ASN A 426 7.86 23.01 1.07
N LEU A 427 7.85 24.35 1.20
CA LEU A 427 8.65 25.03 2.22
C LEU A 427 8.14 24.69 3.62
N SER A 428 6.82 24.56 3.78
CA SER A 428 6.17 24.15 5.02
C SER A 428 6.64 22.77 5.48
N LEU A 429 6.82 21.81 4.57
CA LEU A 429 7.32 20.47 4.92
C LEU A 429 8.73 20.51 5.49
N ALA A 430 9.64 21.25 4.84
CA ALA A 430 11.01 21.40 5.30
C ALA A 430 11.06 22.07 6.69
N GLU A 431 10.23 23.09 6.90
CA GLU A 431 10.07 23.75 8.18
C GLU A 431 9.59 22.78 9.27
N TYR A 432 8.57 21.96 9.01
CA TYR A 432 8.06 20.98 9.98
C TYR A 432 9.11 19.93 10.35
N ILE A 433 9.90 19.44 9.38
CA ILE A 433 11.02 18.52 9.66
C ILE A 433 12.06 19.21 10.55
N SER A 434 12.41 20.47 10.27
CA SER A 434 13.38 21.23 11.08
C SER A 434 12.90 21.47 12.52
N ARG A 435 11.58 21.57 12.73
CA ARG A 435 10.93 21.65 14.05
C ARG A 435 10.84 20.28 14.76
N GLY A 436 11.25 19.20 14.09
CA GLY A 436 11.17 17.85 14.63
C GLY A 436 9.75 17.26 14.64
N PHE A 437 8.85 17.77 13.80
CA PHE A 437 7.49 17.24 13.70
C PHE A 437 7.45 15.99 12.81
N LEU A 438 6.68 14.99 13.21
CA LEU A 438 6.32 13.89 12.33
C LEU A 438 5.39 14.44 11.24
N ILE A 439 5.45 13.88 10.03
CA ILE A 439 4.56 14.31 8.93
C ILE A 439 3.95 13.08 8.27
N LEU A 440 2.62 13.03 8.21
CA LEU A 440 1.88 12.01 7.47
C LEU A 440 1.59 12.50 6.06
N VAL A 441 1.98 11.71 5.05
CA VAL A 441 1.79 12.03 3.63
C VAL A 441 1.04 10.91 2.91
N THR A 442 0.37 11.22 1.79
CA THR A 442 -0.23 10.18 0.93
C THR A 442 -0.03 10.44 -0.54
N GLY A 443 0.17 9.37 -1.31
CA GLY A 443 0.16 9.40 -2.77
C GLY A 443 -1.23 9.25 -3.38
N SER A 444 -2.17 8.61 -2.66
CA SER A 444 -3.47 8.20 -3.20
C SER A 444 -4.60 9.24 -3.08
N LYS A 445 -4.27 10.49 -2.70
CA LYS A 445 -5.23 11.61 -2.61
C LYS A 445 -4.94 12.63 -3.71
N PHE A 446 -4.29 13.74 -3.37
CA PHE A 446 -3.95 14.83 -4.29
C PHE A 446 -3.21 14.34 -5.53
N PHE A 447 -2.23 13.45 -5.35
CA PHE A 447 -1.42 12.90 -6.45
C PHE A 447 -2.07 11.74 -7.21
N ALA A 448 -3.36 11.48 -6.96
CA ALA A 448 -4.18 10.53 -7.72
C ALA A 448 -3.58 9.11 -7.89
N GLY A 449 -2.71 8.69 -6.97
CA GLY A 449 -2.28 7.29 -6.89
C GLY A 449 -3.44 6.36 -6.53
N VAL A 450 -3.30 5.08 -6.87
CA VAL A 450 -4.30 4.07 -6.55
C VAL A 450 -4.44 3.91 -5.02
N PRO A 451 -5.67 3.81 -4.48
CA PRO A 451 -5.93 3.66 -3.05
C PRO A 451 -5.41 2.31 -2.50
N PHE A 452 -4.65 2.26 -1.41
CA PHE A 452 -4.06 3.38 -0.68
C PHE A 452 -2.53 3.29 -0.64
N CYS A 453 -1.87 4.44 -0.59
CA CYS A 453 -0.45 4.54 -0.32
C CYS A 453 -0.19 5.78 0.53
N GLY A 454 0.46 5.57 1.67
CA GLY A 454 0.83 6.60 2.64
C GLY A 454 2.28 6.50 3.07
N GLY A 455 2.72 7.45 3.88
CA GLY A 455 4.06 7.44 4.48
C GLY A 455 4.15 8.36 5.69
N VAL A 456 5.19 8.14 6.48
CA VAL A 456 5.59 8.98 7.63
C VAL A 456 6.98 9.52 7.36
N LEU A 457 7.11 10.84 7.32
CA LEU A 457 8.41 11.50 7.36
C LEU A 457 8.76 11.66 8.85
N ALA A 458 9.74 10.89 9.29
CA ALA A 458 10.13 10.79 10.69
C ALA A 458 11.50 11.45 10.90
N PRO A 459 11.56 12.65 11.52
CA PRO A 459 12.83 13.26 11.91
C PRO A 459 13.73 12.31 12.70
N THR A 460 15.04 12.43 12.53
CA THR A 460 16.05 11.48 13.03
C THR A 460 15.96 11.22 14.53
N ARG A 461 15.61 12.24 15.33
CA ARG A 461 15.34 12.06 16.77
C ARG A 461 14.33 10.94 17.05
N HIS A 462 13.23 10.91 16.30
CA HIS A 462 12.16 9.92 16.49
C HIS A 462 12.59 8.54 15.97
N VAL A 463 13.42 8.52 14.93
CA VAL A 463 14.05 7.29 14.42
C VAL A 463 14.96 6.68 15.49
N ASP A 464 15.81 7.48 16.12
CA ASP A 464 16.71 7.05 17.19
C ASP A 464 15.93 6.54 18.42
N GLU A 465 14.83 7.20 18.77
CA GLU A 465 13.94 6.79 19.86
C GLU A 465 13.30 5.42 19.56
N LEU A 466 12.82 5.18 18.33
CA LEU A 466 12.30 3.87 17.93
C LEU A 466 13.39 2.78 17.95
N GLU A 467 14.59 3.09 17.45
CA GLU A 467 15.71 2.13 17.37
C GLU A 467 16.30 1.76 18.73
N SER A 468 16.24 2.66 19.72
CA SER A 468 16.78 2.45 21.06
C SER A 468 15.76 1.92 22.08
N SER A 469 14.46 2.00 21.76
CA SER A 469 13.38 1.60 22.67
C SER A 469 13.19 0.08 22.74
N ASN A 470 12.48 -0.37 23.78
CA ASN A 470 12.05 -1.76 23.85
C ASN A 470 10.87 -1.96 22.90
N ALA A 471 11.17 -2.61 21.77
CA ALA A 471 10.20 -2.91 20.73
C ALA A 471 8.92 -3.61 21.23
N THR A 472 8.92 -4.35 22.33
CA THR A 472 7.69 -4.97 22.85
C THR A 472 6.64 -3.96 23.29
N ILE A 473 7.06 -2.74 23.67
CA ILE A 473 6.17 -1.67 24.12
C ILE A 473 5.81 -0.73 22.96
N CYS A 474 6.81 -0.24 22.22
CA CYS A 474 6.59 0.74 21.17
C CYS A 474 6.19 0.14 19.81
N LEU A 475 6.43 -1.16 19.57
CA LEU A 475 6.07 -1.87 18.34
C LEU A 475 5.25 -3.14 18.67
N PRO A 476 3.96 -2.99 19.05
CA PRO A 476 3.08 -4.10 19.36
C PRO A 476 3.06 -5.17 18.26
N VAL A 477 2.98 -6.45 18.64
CA VAL A 477 3.06 -7.57 17.69
C VAL A 477 1.97 -7.50 16.60
N GLY A 478 0.81 -6.93 16.90
CA GLY A 478 -0.27 -6.71 15.94
C GLY A 478 0.09 -5.75 14.81
N TYR A 479 1.18 -4.97 14.91
CA TYR A 479 1.64 -4.12 13.82
C TYR A 479 2.15 -4.94 12.62
N GLY A 480 2.53 -6.21 12.81
CA GLY A 480 2.88 -7.12 11.70
C GLY A 480 1.70 -7.43 10.76
N ASP A 481 0.46 -7.17 11.22
CA ASP A 481 -0.76 -7.30 10.42
C ASP A 481 -0.87 -6.12 9.41
N TYR A 482 -0.12 -5.04 9.65
CA TYR A 482 -0.16 -3.80 8.88
C TYR A 482 1.12 -3.54 8.10
N PHE A 483 2.26 -3.80 8.71
CA PHE A 483 3.57 -3.51 8.12
C PHE A 483 4.43 -4.77 8.00
N SER A 484 5.36 -4.72 7.06
CA SER A 484 6.48 -5.62 6.88
C SER A 484 7.78 -4.86 7.06
N LYS A 485 8.90 -5.59 7.10
CA LYS A 485 10.22 -4.95 7.19
C LYS A 485 10.53 -4.03 6.01
N TYR A 486 9.88 -4.22 4.85
CA TYR A 486 10.16 -3.43 3.64
C TYR A 486 9.51 -2.05 3.66
N GLU A 487 8.51 -1.83 4.52
CA GLU A 487 7.92 -0.50 4.77
C GLU A 487 8.83 0.40 5.62
N ILE A 488 9.72 -0.21 6.41
CA ILE A 488 10.67 0.51 7.27
C ILE A 488 12.01 0.69 6.54
N PRO A 489 12.67 1.87 6.60
CA PRO A 489 14.00 2.13 6.02
C PRO A 489 15.11 1.19 6.50
N SER A 490 16.04 0.82 5.60
CA SER A 490 17.06 -0.21 5.86
C SER A 490 18.03 0.07 7.02
N ASN A 491 18.26 1.34 7.35
CA ASN A 491 19.09 1.78 8.47
C ASN A 491 18.41 1.66 9.84
N MET A 492 17.08 1.48 9.89
CA MET A 492 16.32 1.22 11.12
C MET A 492 16.34 -0.29 11.44
N VAL A 493 17.53 -0.83 11.72
CA VAL A 493 17.78 -2.28 11.84
C VAL A 493 16.94 -2.93 12.95
N ASN A 494 16.85 -2.29 14.12
CA ASN A 494 16.14 -2.85 15.27
C ASN A 494 14.63 -2.87 15.01
N THR A 495 14.07 -1.77 14.53
CA THR A 495 12.66 -1.65 14.14
C THR A 495 12.32 -2.64 13.04
N ARG A 496 13.15 -2.73 11.98
CA ARG A 496 12.95 -3.66 10.86
C ARG A 496 12.89 -5.12 11.30
N SER A 497 13.70 -5.51 12.27
CA SER A 497 13.77 -6.89 12.76
C SER A 497 12.46 -7.38 13.41
N ARG A 498 11.56 -6.45 13.77
CA ARG A 498 10.27 -6.74 14.43
C ARG A 498 9.16 -7.12 13.47
N PHE A 499 9.32 -6.78 12.19
CA PHE A 499 8.28 -6.94 11.20
C PHE A 499 8.46 -8.19 10.33
N PRO A 500 7.36 -8.80 9.85
CA PRO A 500 7.45 -9.94 8.95
C PRO A 500 8.14 -9.58 7.64
N SER A 501 8.69 -10.58 6.96
CA SER A 501 9.37 -10.41 5.65
C SER A 501 8.43 -10.57 4.45
N ARG A 502 7.14 -10.25 4.61
CA ARG A 502 6.14 -10.27 3.53
C ARG A 502 6.41 -9.12 2.56
N MET A 503 6.47 -9.35 1.25
CA MET A 503 6.61 -8.27 0.28
C MET A 503 5.23 -7.72 -0.07
N ASN A 504 4.93 -6.47 0.32
CA ASN A 504 3.70 -5.80 -0.07
C ASN A 504 3.84 -5.22 -1.49
N VAL A 505 3.76 -6.10 -2.49
CA VAL A 505 3.91 -5.72 -3.91
C VAL A 505 2.83 -4.71 -4.32
N GLY A 506 1.61 -4.84 -3.80
CA GLY A 506 0.55 -3.88 -4.05
C GLY A 506 0.91 -2.47 -3.59
N LEU A 507 1.50 -2.32 -2.39
CA LEU A 507 1.95 -1.01 -1.90
C LEU A 507 3.06 -0.40 -2.75
N LEU A 508 4.03 -1.21 -3.18
CA LEU A 508 5.06 -0.76 -4.13
C LEU A 508 4.41 -0.20 -5.41
N LEU A 509 3.52 -0.97 -6.05
CA LEU A 509 2.86 -0.55 -7.28
C LEU A 509 1.97 0.68 -7.08
N ARG A 510 1.23 0.77 -5.96
CA ARG A 510 0.39 1.95 -5.66
C ARG A 510 1.23 3.22 -5.51
N TRP A 511 2.39 3.14 -4.86
CA TRP A 511 3.32 4.27 -4.82
C TRP A 511 3.87 4.65 -6.20
N GLU A 512 4.18 3.67 -7.05
CA GLU A 512 4.58 3.93 -8.44
C GLU A 512 3.48 4.66 -9.21
N THR A 513 2.20 4.32 -9.00
CA THR A 513 1.09 5.09 -9.63
C THR A 513 1.01 6.52 -9.13
N ALA A 514 1.32 6.79 -7.86
CA ALA A 514 1.35 8.14 -7.32
C ALA A 514 2.54 8.93 -7.90
N LEU A 515 3.72 8.31 -7.96
CA LEU A 515 4.95 8.94 -8.40
C LEU A 515 4.88 9.43 -9.85
N VAL A 516 4.15 8.74 -10.74
CA VAL A 516 3.87 9.24 -12.10
C VAL A 516 3.30 10.67 -12.06
N ASN A 517 2.36 10.95 -11.16
CA ASN A 517 1.78 12.29 -11.04
C ASN A 517 2.63 13.23 -10.17
N MET A 518 3.27 12.72 -9.12
CA MET A 518 4.13 13.53 -8.24
C MET A 518 5.32 14.11 -9.00
N GLU A 519 5.99 13.30 -9.82
CA GLU A 519 7.14 13.72 -10.61
C GLU A 519 6.73 14.78 -11.64
N LEU A 520 5.62 14.55 -12.35
CA LEU A 520 5.04 15.54 -13.26
C LEU A 520 4.71 16.84 -12.54
N TYR A 521 4.01 16.78 -11.39
CA TYR A 521 3.66 17.96 -10.61
C TYR A 521 4.90 18.71 -10.11
N SER A 522 5.90 17.99 -9.58
CA SER A 522 7.15 18.57 -9.09
C SER A 522 7.98 19.25 -10.18
N SER A 523 7.80 18.85 -11.44
CA SER A 523 8.46 19.47 -12.59
C SER A 523 7.84 20.81 -13.01
N ILE A 524 6.64 21.15 -12.51
CA ILE A 524 5.96 22.42 -12.79
C ILE A 524 6.66 23.53 -11.98
N PRO A 525 7.16 24.60 -12.63
CA PRO A 525 7.76 25.73 -11.91
C PRO A 525 6.77 26.32 -10.89
N SER A 526 7.25 26.60 -9.67
CA SER A 526 6.43 27.13 -8.58
C SER A 526 5.69 28.44 -8.94
N THR A 527 6.28 29.25 -9.81
CA THR A 527 5.65 30.48 -10.35
C THR A 527 4.39 30.21 -11.16
N MET A 528 4.28 29.05 -11.83
CA MET A 528 3.09 28.68 -12.60
C MET A 528 1.99 28.06 -11.74
N ILE A 529 2.35 27.42 -10.62
CA ILE A 529 1.37 26.76 -9.73
C ILE A 529 0.42 27.79 -9.09
N GLY A 530 0.92 28.98 -8.74
CA GLY A 530 0.09 30.04 -8.16
C GLY A 530 -0.83 30.78 -9.14
N GLU A 531 -0.66 30.55 -10.45
CA GLU A 531 -1.48 31.15 -11.52
C GLU A 531 -2.65 30.25 -11.96
N ILE A 532 -2.64 28.96 -11.57
CA ILE A 532 -3.69 27.95 -11.81
C ILE A 532 -4.67 27.95 -10.63
#